data_AF-A0A937MYV7-F1
#
_entry.id   AF-A0A937MYV7-F1
#
_cell.length_a   1.000
_cell.length_b   1.000
_cell.length_c   1.000
_cell.angle_alpha   90.00
_cell.angle_beta   90.00
_cell.angle_gamma   90.00
#
_symmetry.space_group_name_H-M   'P 1'
#
loop_
_entity.id
_entity.type
_entity.pdbx_description
1 polymer ?
#
loop_
_entity_poly.entity_id
_entity_poly.type
_entity_poly.pdbx_seq_one_letter_code
_entity_poly.pdbx_strand_id
1 'polypeptide(L)'
;MAKSKGSRVIRKGRVSVQEANRLNEIRRKAMEDFPPDPNRPQPATTGIGAQIRAAREAKGLTWYAVAKLAGIPNPATIRDIEYGRDAKLSNIEALATALDLKLELVEQNAC
;
A
#
# COMPACT_ATOMS: atom_id res chain seq x y z
N MET A 1 10.26 -14.87 26.29
CA MET A 1 10.41 -13.90 25.18
C MET A 1 11.32 -12.78 25.66
N ALA A 2 12.50 -12.59 25.05
CA ALA A 2 13.43 -11.54 25.45
C ALA A 2 12.87 -10.15 25.08
N LYS A 3 12.64 -9.28 26.07
CA LYS A 3 12.24 -7.88 25.83
C LYS A 3 13.43 -7.15 25.18
N SER A 4 13.38 -6.92 23.86
CA SER A 4 14.38 -6.08 23.20
C SER A 4 14.24 -4.64 23.71
N LYS A 5 15.32 -4.06 24.23
CA LYS A 5 15.39 -2.66 24.66
C LYS A 5 15.56 -1.76 23.44
N GLY A 6 14.53 -1.64 22.60
CA GLY A 6 14.52 -0.68 21.51
C GLY A 6 14.22 0.73 22.03
N SER A 7 15.18 1.65 21.97
CA SER A 7 14.92 3.08 22.22
C SER A 7 14.31 3.71 20.97
N ARG A 8 13.15 4.35 21.10
CA ARG A 8 12.53 5.10 20.00
C ARG A 8 13.38 6.32 19.68
N VAL A 9 13.97 6.36 18.49
CA VAL A 9 14.68 7.55 18.00
C VAL A 9 13.64 8.58 17.55
N ILE A 10 13.43 9.61 18.37
CA ILE A 10 12.59 10.75 18.03
C ILE A 10 13.52 11.90 17.67
N ARG A 11 13.43 12.40 16.44
CA ARG A 11 14.18 13.59 16.02
C ARG A 11 13.59 14.81 16.73
N LYS A 12 14.43 15.56 17.44
CA LYS A 12 14.00 16.72 18.26
C LYS A 12 13.68 17.98 17.45
N GLY A 13 13.95 18.00 16.13
CA GLY A 13 13.73 19.19 15.29
C GLY A 13 14.00 18.95 13.81
N ARG A 14 13.87 20.02 13.02
CA ARG A 14 14.13 20.02 11.57
C ARG A 14 15.63 19.85 11.31
N VAL A 15 15.97 19.02 10.32
CA VAL A 15 17.35 18.75 9.91
C VAL A 15 17.93 20.00 9.23
N SER A 16 19.19 20.33 9.51
CA SER A 16 19.89 21.41 8.80
C SER A 16 20.05 21.06 7.32
N VAL A 17 20.24 22.07 6.46
CA VAL A 17 20.48 21.85 5.02
C VAL A 17 21.71 20.98 4.79
N GLN A 18 22.79 21.20 5.55
CA GLN A 18 24.03 20.43 5.45
C GLN A 18 23.82 18.96 5.81
N GLU A 19 23.12 18.68 6.91
CA GLU A 19 22.85 17.29 7.32
C GLU A 19 21.84 16.63 6.35
N ALA A 20 20.88 17.36 5.80
CA ALA A 20 20.00 16.84 4.77
C ALA A 20 20.78 16.42 3.51
N ASN A 21 21.74 17.23 3.07
CA ASN A 21 22.61 16.91 1.93
C ASN A 21 23.45 15.66 2.22
N ARG A 22 24.05 15.57 3.41
CA ARG A 22 24.80 14.38 3.84
C ARG A 22 23.93 13.12 3.85
N LEU A 23 22.71 13.19 4.38
CA LEU A 23 21.77 12.07 4.41
C LEU A 23 21.31 11.66 3.00
N ASN A 24 21.14 12.63 2.09
CA ASN A 24 20.80 12.34 0.69
C ASN A 24 21.95 11.62 -0.02
N GLU A 25 23.19 12.04 0.21
CA GLU A 25 24.37 11.38 -0.35
C GLU A 25 24.54 9.95 0.17
N ILE A 26 24.27 9.71 1.46
CA ILE A 26 24.24 8.36 2.04
C ILE A 26 23.15 7.50 1.36
N ARG A 27 21.94 8.04 1.16
CA ARG A 27 20.87 7.30 0.43
C ARG A 27 21.26 6.97 -1.00
N ARG A 28 21.90 7.90 -1.71
CA ARG A 28 22.35 7.69 -3.09
C ARG A 28 23.32 6.51 -3.16
N LYS A 29 24.38 6.52 -2.34
CA LYS A 29 25.35 5.42 -2.27
C LYS A 29 24.69 4.09 -1.86
N ALA A 30 23.81 4.12 -0.85
CA ALA A 30 23.08 2.93 -0.45
C ALA A 30 22.17 2.37 -1.56
N MET A 31 21.60 3.23 -2.41
CA MET A 31 20.79 2.82 -3.56
C MET A 31 21.64 2.23 -4.70
N GLU A 32 22.89 2.65 -4.83
CA GLU A 32 23.87 2.07 -5.76
C GLU A 32 24.33 0.68 -5.27
N ASP A 33 24.66 0.55 -3.99
CA ASP A 33 25.10 -0.72 -3.39
C ASP A 33 23.95 -1.74 -3.27
N PHE A 34 22.75 -1.27 -2.97
CA PHE A 34 21.54 -2.07 -2.74
C PHE A 34 20.38 -1.55 -3.60
N PRO A 35 20.44 -1.73 -4.93
CA PRO A 35 19.37 -1.28 -5.81
C PRO A 35 18.06 -2.00 -5.48
N PRO A 36 16.91 -1.33 -5.60
CA PRO A 36 15.62 -1.99 -5.46
C PRO A 36 15.46 -3.05 -6.55
N ASP A 37 14.80 -4.15 -6.22
CA ASP A 37 14.47 -5.19 -7.19
C ASP A 37 13.70 -4.58 -8.39
N PRO A 38 14.22 -4.66 -9.63
CA PRO A 38 13.56 -4.11 -10.80
C PRO A 38 12.23 -4.80 -11.10
N ASN A 39 12.06 -6.04 -10.64
CA ASN A 39 10.83 -6.83 -10.81
C ASN A 39 9.91 -6.73 -9.60
N ARG A 40 10.14 -5.76 -8.70
CA ARG A 40 9.26 -5.51 -7.57
C ARG A 40 7.83 -5.29 -8.10
N PRO A 41 6.84 -6.05 -7.60
CA PRO A 41 5.44 -5.85 -7.95
C PRO A 41 5.03 -4.40 -7.67
N GLN A 42 4.32 -3.80 -8.62
CA GLN A 42 3.76 -2.47 -8.48
C GLN A 42 2.24 -2.57 -8.33
N PRO A 43 1.63 -1.62 -7.62
CA PRO A 43 0.18 -1.50 -7.59
C PRO A 43 -0.39 -1.33 -8.99
N ALA A 44 -1.59 -1.85 -9.23
CA ALA A 44 -2.32 -1.66 -10.47
C ALA A 44 -2.59 -0.16 -10.69
N THR A 45 -2.41 0.30 -11.93
CA THR A 45 -2.66 1.69 -12.33
C THR A 45 -4.03 1.91 -12.94
N THR A 46 -4.71 0.84 -13.37
CA THR A 46 -6.05 0.85 -13.97
C THR A 46 -6.95 -0.25 -13.39
N GLY A 47 -8.24 -0.21 -13.72
CA GLY A 47 -9.22 -1.23 -13.34
C GLY A 47 -9.59 -1.22 -11.85
N ILE A 48 -10.17 -2.33 -11.39
CA ILE A 48 -10.76 -2.49 -10.06
C ILE A 48 -9.73 -2.25 -8.95
N GLY A 49 -8.52 -2.82 -9.07
CA GLY A 49 -7.46 -2.65 -8.06
C GLY A 49 -7.04 -1.20 -7.86
N ALA A 50 -6.92 -0.43 -8.95
CA ALA A 50 -6.59 0.99 -8.89
C ALA A 50 -7.72 1.82 -8.27
N GLN A 51 -8.98 1.53 -8.61
CA GLN A 51 -10.16 2.20 -8.05
C GLN A 51 -10.30 1.95 -6.54
N ILE A 52 -10.13 0.71 -6.10
CA ILE A 52 -10.12 0.32 -4.68
C ILE A 52 -9.01 1.05 -3.93
N ARG A 53 -7.80 1.08 -4.49
CA ARG A 53 -6.67 1.79 -3.89
C ARG A 53 -6.97 3.29 -3.70
N ALA A 54 -7.48 3.93 -4.75
CA ALA A 54 -7.81 5.36 -4.71
C ALA A 54 -8.86 5.66 -3.63
N ALA A 55 -9.93 4.86 -3.54
CA ALA A 55 -10.95 5.00 -2.51
C ALA A 55 -10.40 4.79 -1.09
N ARG A 56 -9.52 3.80 -0.89
CA ARG A 56 -8.86 3.57 0.40
C ARG A 56 -7.98 4.76 0.80
N GLU A 57 -7.16 5.26 -0.12
CA GLU A 57 -6.25 6.39 0.13
C GLU A 57 -7.02 7.70 0.40
N ALA A 58 -8.12 7.94 -0.32
CA ALA A 58 -9.01 9.08 -0.08
C ALA A 58 -9.60 9.07 1.33
N LYS A 59 -9.86 7.88 1.89
CA LYS A 59 -10.32 7.70 3.28
C LYS A 59 -9.18 7.68 4.32
N GLY A 60 -7.92 7.78 3.90
CA GLY A 60 -6.76 7.73 4.80
C GLY A 60 -6.56 6.38 5.49
N LEU A 61 -7.12 5.30 4.94
CA LEU A 61 -7.09 3.97 5.56
C LEU A 61 -5.81 3.21 5.21
N THR A 62 -5.24 2.54 6.22
CA THR A 62 -4.19 1.54 5.99
C THR A 62 -4.81 0.24 5.46
N TRP A 63 -4.01 -0.63 4.83
CA TRP A 63 -4.46 -1.98 4.46
C TRP A 63 -5.03 -2.76 5.64
N TYR A 64 -4.40 -2.63 6.82
CA TYR A 64 -4.90 -3.27 8.04
C TYR A 64 -6.27 -2.74 8.46
N ALA A 65 -6.45 -1.41 8.44
CA ALA A 65 -7.71 -0.79 8.84
C ALA A 65 -8.86 -1.20 7.91
N VAL A 66 -8.66 -1.15 6.59
CA VAL A 66 -9.71 -1.56 5.66
C VAL A 66 -9.97 -3.07 5.69
N ALA A 67 -8.94 -3.90 5.89
CA ALA A 67 -9.12 -5.35 6.07
C ALA A 67 -10.01 -5.66 7.27
N LYS A 68 -9.79 -4.95 8.39
CA LYS A 68 -10.64 -5.07 9.58
C LYS A 68 -12.08 -4.65 9.32
N LEU A 69 -12.29 -3.54 8.61
CA LEU A 69 -13.63 -3.08 8.24
C LEU A 69 -14.35 -4.07 7.30
N ALA A 70 -13.62 -4.65 6.35
CA ALA A 70 -14.15 -5.62 5.39
C ALA A 70 -14.27 -7.05 5.96
N GLY A 71 -13.91 -7.30 7.22
CA GLY A 71 -13.90 -8.64 7.80
C GLY A 71 -12.87 -9.60 7.19
N ILE A 72 -11.85 -9.07 6.50
CA ILE A 72 -10.81 -9.85 5.84
C ILE A 72 -9.67 -10.12 6.84
N PRO A 73 -9.37 -11.39 7.19
CA PRO A 73 -8.39 -11.70 8.25
C PRO A 73 -6.96 -11.28 7.91
N ASN A 74 -6.58 -11.37 6.63
CA ASN A 74 -5.23 -11.11 6.15
C ASN A 74 -5.16 -9.77 5.38
N PRO A 75 -4.53 -8.72 5.94
CA PRO A 75 -4.33 -7.45 5.23
C PRO A 75 -3.55 -7.56 3.92
N ALA A 76 -2.73 -8.61 3.75
CA ALA A 76 -2.03 -8.85 2.49
C ALA A 76 -2.99 -9.08 1.33
N THR A 77 -4.20 -9.59 1.59
CA THR A 77 -5.25 -9.74 0.57
C THR A 77 -5.66 -8.39 -0.03
N ILE A 78 -5.67 -7.31 0.75
CA ILE A 78 -5.97 -5.96 0.26
C ILE A 78 -4.87 -5.50 -0.70
N ARG A 79 -3.61 -5.69 -0.30
CA ARG A 79 -2.45 -5.39 -1.15
C ARG A 79 -2.51 -6.18 -2.45
N ASP A 80 -2.79 -7.48 -2.37
CA ASP A 80 -2.81 -8.35 -3.54
C ASP A 80 -3.91 -7.93 -4.52
N ILE A 81 -5.09 -7.53 -4.03
CA ILE A 81 -6.17 -6.94 -4.85
C ILE A 81 -5.71 -5.62 -5.50
N GLU A 82 -5.11 -4.70 -4.73
CA GLU A 82 -4.60 -3.42 -5.25
C GLU A 82 -3.47 -3.60 -6.28
N TYR A 83 -2.79 -4.73 -6.25
CA TYR A 83 -1.72 -5.10 -7.18
C TYR A 83 -2.24 -5.91 -8.37
N GLY A 84 -3.55 -6.11 -8.47
CA GLY A 84 -4.17 -6.84 -9.59
C GLY A 84 -3.95 -8.34 -9.55
N ARG A 85 -3.64 -8.92 -8.39
CA ARG A 85 -3.59 -10.38 -8.22
C ARG A 85 -4.99 -10.95 -8.04
N ASP A 86 -5.13 -12.24 -8.36
CA ASP A 86 -6.37 -12.98 -8.19
C ASP A 86 -6.83 -12.97 -6.74
N ALA A 87 -8.11 -12.67 -6.55
CA ALA A 87 -8.79 -12.69 -5.27
C ALA A 87 -10.19 -13.27 -5.44
N LYS A 88 -10.74 -13.81 -4.35
CA LYS A 88 -12.14 -14.25 -4.33
C LYS A 88 -13.05 -13.04 -4.56
N LEU A 89 -14.07 -13.20 -5.40
CA LEU A 89 -15.05 -12.15 -5.66
C LEU A 89 -15.66 -11.62 -4.35
N SER A 90 -15.98 -12.50 -3.40
CA SER A 90 -16.51 -12.11 -2.09
C SER A 90 -15.59 -11.19 -1.28
N ASN A 91 -14.26 -11.31 -1.43
CA ASN A 91 -13.32 -10.39 -0.79
C ASN A 91 -13.33 -9.03 -1.49
N ILE A 92 -13.45 -9.02 -2.82
CA ILE A 92 -13.53 -7.78 -3.60
C ILE A 92 -14.85 -7.05 -3.27
N GLU A 93 -15.96 -7.77 -3.18
CA GLU A 93 -17.27 -7.24 -2.76
C GLU A 93 -17.22 -6.66 -1.34
N ALA A 94 -16.72 -7.43 -0.36
CA ALA A 94 -16.61 -6.96 1.02
C ALA A 94 -15.71 -5.72 1.14
N LEU A 95 -14.62 -5.69 0.38
CA LEU A 95 -13.71 -4.54 0.32
C LEU A 95 -14.38 -3.32 -0.34
N ALA A 96 -15.10 -3.52 -1.44
CA ALA A 96 -15.87 -2.46 -2.09
C ALA A 96 -16.92 -1.88 -1.13
N THR A 97 -17.71 -2.72 -0.45
CA THR A 97 -18.69 -2.28 0.54
C THR A 97 -18.04 -1.51 1.70
N ALA A 98 -16.91 -1.99 2.25
CA ALA A 98 -16.18 -1.27 3.29
C ALA A 98 -15.64 0.10 2.84
N LEU A 99 -15.49 0.30 1.53
CA LEU A 99 -15.05 1.54 0.91
C LEU A 99 -16.21 2.40 0.38
N ASP A 100 -17.47 2.04 0.67
CA ASP A 100 -18.68 2.67 0.12
C ASP A 100 -18.74 2.66 -1.42
N LEU A 101 -18.23 1.57 -2.01
CA LEU A 101 -18.27 1.29 -3.44
C LEU A 101 -19.22 0.11 -3.72
N LYS A 102 -19.66 0.04 -4.98
CA LYS A 102 -20.46 -1.06 -5.52
C LYS A 102 -19.74 -1.64 -6.74
N LEU A 103 -19.67 -2.98 -6.82
CA LEU A 103 -19.23 -3.65 -8.04
C LEU A 103 -20.39 -3.69 -9.03
N GLU A 104 -20.10 -3.36 -10.29
CA GLU A 104 -21.06 -3.39 -11.38
C GLU A 104 -20.48 -4.16 -12.56
N LEU A 105 -21.31 -5.00 -13.17
CA LEU A 105 -21.03 -5.63 -14.44
C LEU A 105 -21.42 -4.63 -15.54
N VAL A 106 -20.51 -4.34 -16.44
CA VAL A 106 -20.73 -3.47 -17.59
C VAL A 106 -20.75 -4.30 -18.86
N GLU A 107 -21.64 -3.96 -19.79
CA GLU A 107 -21.68 -4.61 -21.10
C GLU A 107 -20.33 -4.42 -21.80
N GLN A 108 -19.83 -5.51 -22.37
CA GLN A 108 -18.62 -5.48 -23.15
C GLN A 108 -19.01 -4.96 -24.54
N ASN A 109 -19.03 -3.64 -24.69
CA ASN A 109 -19.26 -3.02 -25.99
C ASN A 109 -18.20 -3.54 -26.94
N ALA A 110 -18.63 -4.31 -27.95
CA ALA A 110 -17.75 -4.84 -28.98
C ALA A 110 -17.03 -3.67 -29.67
N CYS A 111 -15.69 -3.66 -29.60
CA CYS A 111 -14.88 -2.94 -30.55
C CYS A 111 -14.66 -3.81 -31.79
#